data_AF-A0A7M4AC44-F1
#
_entry.id   AF-A0A7M4AC44-F1
#
_cell.length_a   1.000
_cell.length_b   1.000
_cell.length_c   1.000
_cell.angle_alpha   90.00
_cell.angle_beta   90.00
_cell.angle_gamma   90.00
#
_symmetry.space_group_name_H-M   'P 1'
#
loop_
_entity.id
_entity.type
_entity.pdbx_description
1 polymer ?
#
loop_
_entity_poly.entity_id
_entity_poly.type
_entity_poly.pdbx_seq_one_letter_code
_entity_poly.pdbx_strand_id
1 'polypeptide(L)'
;MGLSPDGGTTWLLPRLVGVQRAKCFFFNNETWSGEKAFHYGAVDELAEQENLLERAISIAESWGRWSESSRRSTKQLIDASTSTFMETQLEFEKLLITNSSLTSDFAEGVSAFLEKRDPKFGEE
;
A
#
# COMPACT_ATOMS: atom_id res chain seq x y z
N MET A 1 15.12 -27.81 7.56
CA MET A 1 16.01 -27.37 8.65
C MET A 1 15.39 -27.48 10.05
N GLY A 2 14.11 -27.87 10.18
CA GLY A 2 13.49 -28.00 11.51
C GLY A 2 13.25 -26.66 12.22
N LEU A 3 13.20 -25.56 11.46
CA LEU A 3 13.01 -24.20 11.96
C LEU A 3 11.62 -23.71 11.61
N SER A 4 11.05 -22.89 12.49
CA SER A 4 9.89 -22.08 12.14
C SER A 4 10.28 -20.99 11.13
N PRO A 5 9.35 -20.50 10.30
CA PRO A 5 9.61 -19.34 9.45
C PRO A 5 9.92 -18.09 10.28
N ASP A 6 10.81 -17.24 9.78
CA ASP A 6 11.23 -15.97 10.39
C ASP A 6 11.03 -14.80 9.41
N GLY A 7 11.68 -13.65 9.66
CA GLY A 7 11.64 -12.48 8.76
C GLY A 7 10.28 -11.80 8.65
N GLY A 8 9.36 -12.03 9.59
CA GLY A 8 8.00 -11.47 9.57
C GLY A 8 7.06 -12.17 8.58
N THR A 9 7.49 -13.28 7.96
CA THR A 9 6.69 -13.98 6.94
C THR A 9 5.37 -14.55 7.49
N THR A 10 5.34 -15.00 8.74
CA THR A 10 4.12 -15.46 9.42
C THR A 10 3.16 -14.31 9.79
N TRP A 11 3.62 -13.07 9.71
CA TRP A 11 2.79 -11.87 9.91
C TRP A 11 2.26 -11.31 8.58
N LEU A 12 3.14 -11.21 7.59
CA LEU A 12 2.86 -10.58 6.29
C LEU A 12 2.09 -11.51 5.35
N LEU A 13 2.55 -12.74 5.13
CA LEU A 13 1.97 -13.62 4.12
C LEU A 13 0.47 -13.90 4.38
N PRO A 14 0.02 -14.25 5.61
CA PRO A 14 -1.41 -14.44 5.86
C PRO A 14 -2.27 -13.20 5.64
N ARG A 15 -1.71 -11.99 5.76
CA ARG A 15 -2.43 -10.73 5.51
C ARG A 15 -2.60 -10.45 4.02
N LEU A 16 -1.71 -10.97 3.19
CA LEU A 16 -1.79 -10.84 1.73
C LEU A 16 -2.69 -11.93 1.12
N VAL A 17 -2.47 -13.20 1.47
CA VAL A 17 -3.09 -14.34 0.76
C VAL A 17 -4.16 -15.09 1.56
N GLY A 18 -4.35 -14.70 2.83
CA GLY A 18 -5.21 -15.40 3.79
C GLY A 18 -4.50 -16.53 4.56
N VAL A 19 -4.99 -16.80 5.77
CA VAL A 19 -4.40 -17.79 6.70
C VAL A 19 -4.32 -19.19 6.10
N GLN A 20 -5.35 -19.62 5.36
CA GLN A 20 -5.40 -20.96 4.79
C GLN A 20 -4.27 -21.18 3.76
N ARG A 21 -4.09 -20.24 2.82
CA ARG A 21 -3.03 -20.34 1.80
C ARG A 21 -1.65 -20.24 2.43
N ALA A 22 -1.47 -19.33 3.40
CA ALA A 22 -0.19 -19.21 4.10
C ALA A 22 0.19 -20.49 4.84
N LYS A 23 -0.77 -21.20 5.47
CA LYS A 23 -0.51 -22.52 6.07
C LYS A 23 -0.04 -23.54 5.03
N CYS A 24 -0.75 -23.65 3.90
CA CYS A 24 -0.34 -24.54 2.82
C CYS A 24 1.08 -24.23 2.33
N PHE A 25 1.39 -22.95 2.10
CA PHE A 25 2.72 -22.51 1.69
C PHE A 25 3.82 -23.02 2.63
N PHE A 26 3.67 -22.80 3.94
CA PHE A 26 4.69 -23.19 4.92
C PHE A 26 4.75 -24.71 5.16
N PHE A 27 3.60 -25.37 5.35
CA PHE A 27 3.59 -26.80 5.70
C PHE A 27 3.96 -27.71 4.53
N ASN A 28 3.65 -27.31 3.30
CA ASN A 28 4.07 -28.04 2.10
C ASN A 28 5.46 -27.62 1.60
N ASN A 29 6.10 -26.64 2.24
CA ASN A 29 7.36 -26.05 1.79
C ASN A 29 7.29 -25.63 0.31
N GLU A 30 6.24 -24.88 -0.05
CA GLU A 30 6.01 -24.48 -1.44
C GLU A 30 6.98 -23.39 -1.89
N THR A 31 7.29 -23.42 -3.19
CA THR A 31 7.86 -22.28 -3.92
C THR A 31 6.82 -21.86 -4.96
N TRP A 32 6.50 -20.56 -5.01
CA TRP A 32 5.56 -20.02 -5.99
C TRP A 32 6.29 -19.37 -7.15
N SER A 33 5.76 -19.55 -8.37
CA SER A 33 6.11 -18.70 -9.50
C SER A 33 5.46 -17.32 -9.34
N GLY A 34 5.87 -16.35 -10.17
CA GLY A 34 5.26 -15.02 -10.19
C GLY A 34 3.75 -15.09 -10.44
N GLU A 35 3.33 -15.90 -11.41
CA GLU A 35 1.91 -16.07 -11.79
C GLU A 35 1.09 -16.64 -10.64
N LYS A 36 1.62 -17.63 -9.93
CA LYS A 36 0.93 -18.22 -8.77
C LYS A 36 0.84 -17.22 -7.62
N ALA A 37 1.91 -16.46 -7.37
CA ALA A 37 1.93 -15.42 -6.34
C ALA A 37 0.92 -14.29 -6.64
N PHE A 38 0.85 -13.84 -7.89
CA PHE A 38 -0.14 -12.87 -8.35
C PHE A 38 -1.57 -13.39 -8.20
N HIS A 39 -1.84 -14.62 -8.68
CA HIS A 39 -3.16 -15.24 -8.55
C HIS A 39 -3.63 -15.37 -7.10
N TYR A 40 -2.71 -15.57 -6.15
CA TYR A 40 -3.03 -15.66 -4.73
C TYR A 40 -3.04 -14.32 -4.00
N GLY A 41 -2.60 -13.22 -4.63
CA GLY A 41 -2.56 -11.88 -4.05
C GLY A 41 -1.30 -11.58 -3.21
N ALA A 42 -0.24 -12.38 -3.34
CA ALA A 42 1.06 -12.06 -2.73
C ALA A 42 1.85 -11.02 -3.54
N VAL A 43 1.51 -10.87 -4.82
CA VAL A 43 2.05 -9.86 -5.75
C VAL A 43 0.87 -9.13 -6.38
N ASP A 44 1.03 -7.84 -6.61
CA ASP A 44 0.04 -6.89 -7.13
C ASP A 44 0.06 -6.75 -8.66
N GLU A 45 1.22 -6.95 -9.29
CA GLU A 45 1.36 -6.86 -10.75
C GLU A 45 2.43 -7.83 -11.30
N LEU A 46 2.20 -8.34 -12.50
CA LEU A 46 3.20 -9.08 -13.29
C LEU A 46 3.73 -8.20 -14.42
N ALA A 47 5.04 -8.25 -14.65
CA ALA A 47 5.69 -7.57 -15.76
C ALA A 47 6.70 -8.52 -16.44
N GLU A 48 6.97 -8.27 -17.71
CA GLU A 48 8.07 -8.92 -18.42
C GLU A 48 9.40 -8.58 -17.74
N GLN A 49 10.32 -9.54 -17.73
CA GLN A 49 11.57 -9.43 -16.98
C GLN A 49 12.40 -8.20 -17.41
N GLU A 50 12.43 -7.89 -18.70
CA GLU A 50 13.15 -6.76 -19.27
C GLU A 50 12.56 -5.41 -18.85
N ASN A 51 11.25 -5.39 -18.54
CA ASN A 51 10.50 -4.17 -18.22
C ASN A 51 10.21 -4.02 -16.72
N LEU A 52 10.59 -5.00 -15.89
CA LEU A 52 10.23 -5.03 -14.46
C LEU A 52 10.62 -3.75 -13.73
N LEU A 53 11.86 -3.27 -13.94
CA LEU A 53 12.36 -2.08 -13.25
C LEU A 53 11.67 -0.81 -13.76
N GLU A 54 11.53 -0.66 -15.07
CA GLU A 54 10.85 0.49 -15.69
C GLU A 54 9.40 0.58 -15.19
N ARG A 55 8.72 -0.55 -15.12
CA ARG A 55 7.35 -0.60 -14.63
C ARG A 55 7.24 -0.22 -13.15
N ALA A 56 8.14 -0.74 -12.31
CA ALA A 56 8.18 -0.37 -10.89
C ALA A 56 8.42 1.14 -10.68
N ILE A 57 9.32 1.74 -11.47
CA ILE A 57 9.58 3.19 -11.43
C ILE A 57 8.34 3.97 -11.87
N SER A 58 7.70 3.57 -12.97
CA SER A 58 6.48 4.23 -13.47
C SER A 58 5.35 4.22 -12.43
N ILE A 59 5.19 3.11 -11.69
CA ILE A 59 4.22 3.03 -10.59
C ILE A 59 4.60 4.00 -9.46
N ALA A 60 5.88 4.01 -9.06
CA ALA A 60 6.38 4.89 -8.02
C ALA A 60 6.22 6.38 -8.39
N GLU A 61 6.48 6.75 -9.64
CA GLU A 61 6.24 8.10 -10.17
C GLU A 61 4.76 8.45 -10.13
N SER A 62 3.88 7.53 -10.53
CA SER A 62 2.45 7.75 -10.50
C SER A 62 1.92 7.99 -9.09
N TRP A 63 2.36 7.18 -8.10
CA TRP A 63 2.03 7.37 -6.69
C TRP A 63 2.71 8.61 -6.09
N GLY A 64 3.89 8.97 -6.61
CA GLY A 64 4.63 10.16 -6.23
C GLY A 64 3.91 11.47 -6.58
N ARG A 65 3.00 11.45 -7.57
CA ARG A 65 2.14 12.60 -7.92
C ARG A 65 1.08 12.91 -6.87
N TRP A 66 0.88 12.07 -5.87
CA TRP A 66 -0.09 12.34 -4.80
C TRP A 66 0.57 13.24 -3.75
N SER A 67 -0.23 14.11 -3.12
CA SER A 67 0.22 14.87 -1.95
C SER A 67 0.91 13.96 -0.94
N GLU A 68 2.06 14.40 -0.42
CA GLU A 68 2.82 13.62 0.55
C GLU A 68 1.98 13.32 1.80
N SER A 69 1.22 14.31 2.28
CA SER A 69 0.31 14.15 3.40
C SER A 69 -0.72 13.04 3.10
N SER A 70 -1.37 13.11 1.93
CA SER A 70 -2.40 12.15 1.54
C SER A 70 -1.87 10.72 1.44
N ARG A 71 -0.76 10.48 0.72
CA ARG A 71 -0.19 9.12 0.56
C ARG A 71 0.33 8.55 1.88
N ARG A 72 0.97 9.38 2.72
CA ARG A 72 1.46 8.96 4.04
C ARG A 72 0.30 8.60 4.97
N SER A 73 -0.70 9.45 5.08
CA SER A 73 -1.87 9.23 5.92
C SER A 73 -2.66 7.99 5.49
N THR A 74 -2.85 7.80 4.18
CA THR A 74 -3.52 6.61 3.64
C THR A 74 -2.80 5.33 4.04
N LYS A 75 -1.46 5.30 3.89
CA LYS A 75 -0.66 4.15 4.31
C LYS A 75 -0.79 3.86 5.80
N GLN A 76 -0.72 4.90 6.64
CA GLN A 76 -0.85 4.75 8.10
C GLN A 76 -2.21 4.18 8.50
N LEU A 77 -3.29 4.63 7.86
CA LEU A 77 -4.64 4.13 8.12
C LEU A 77 -4.81 2.66 7.76
N ILE A 78 -4.30 2.26 6.59
CA ILE A 78 -4.35 0.86 6.13
C ILE A 78 -3.52 -0.03 7.06
N ASP A 79 -2.30 0.38 7.39
CA ASP A 79 -1.41 -0.41 8.26
C ASP A 79 -2.01 -0.57 9.68
N ALA A 80 -2.66 0.48 10.20
CA ALA A 80 -3.31 0.46 11.51
C ALA A 80 -4.58 -0.40 11.56
N SER A 81 -5.33 -0.52 10.45
CA SER A 81 -6.65 -1.18 10.39
C SER A 81 -6.67 -2.62 10.92
N THR A 82 -5.54 -3.33 10.87
CA THR A 82 -5.44 -4.71 11.37
C THR A 82 -5.24 -4.82 12.87
N SER A 83 -5.04 -3.68 13.56
CA SER A 83 -4.72 -3.60 14.98
C SER A 83 -5.64 -2.63 15.75
N THR A 84 -6.63 -2.04 15.08
CA THR A 84 -7.58 -1.08 15.66
C THR A 84 -9.01 -1.62 15.62
N PHE A 85 -9.85 -1.13 16.53
CA PHE A 85 -11.31 -1.29 16.42
C PHE A 85 -11.89 -0.19 15.54
N MET A 86 -13.08 -0.44 14.97
CA MET A 86 -13.74 0.49 14.05
C MET A 86 -13.84 1.93 14.58
N GLU A 87 -14.24 2.10 15.85
CA GLU A 87 -14.36 3.43 16.46
C GLU A 87 -12.99 4.15 16.54
N THR A 88 -11.95 3.44 16.97
CA THR A 88 -10.58 3.98 17.02
C THR A 88 -10.05 4.31 15.62
N GLN A 89 -10.39 3.48 14.63
CA GLN A 89 -10.01 3.73 13.23
C GLN A 89 -10.67 5.00 12.70
N LEU A 90 -11.96 5.21 12.95
CA LEU A 90 -12.68 6.41 12.52
C LEU A 90 -12.13 7.69 13.16
N GLU A 91 -11.77 7.66 14.45
CA GLU A 91 -11.09 8.80 15.08
C GLU A 91 -9.70 9.04 14.49
N PHE A 92 -8.99 7.98 14.11
CA PHE A 92 -7.69 8.12 13.44
C PHE A 92 -7.83 8.72 12.02
N GLU A 93 -8.84 8.28 11.26
CA GLU A 93 -9.20 8.85 9.95
C GLU A 93 -9.52 10.33 10.07
N LYS A 94 -10.38 10.69 11.03
CA LYS A 94 -10.77 12.08 11.31
C LYS A 94 -9.57 12.96 11.64
N LEU A 95 -8.64 12.48 12.47
CA LEU A 95 -7.44 13.23 12.81
C LEU A 95 -6.57 13.47 11.58
N LEU A 96 -6.32 12.43 10.77
CA LEU A 96 -5.45 12.54 9.61
C LEU A 96 -6.06 13.41 8.50
N ILE A 97 -7.35 13.25 8.19
CA ILE A 97 -8.01 14.09 7.17
C ILE A 97 -8.08 15.56 7.60
N THR A 98 -8.30 15.82 8.89
CA THR A 98 -8.28 17.19 9.43
C THR A 98 -6.90 17.82 9.24
N ASN A 99 -5.83 17.09 9.58
CA ASN A 99 -4.47 17.58 9.40
C ASN A 99 -4.15 17.82 7.91
N SER A 100 -4.53 16.92 7.01
CA SER A 100 -4.34 17.10 5.57
C SER A 100 -5.07 18.33 5.04
N SER A 101 -6.26 18.64 5.55
CA SER A 101 -7.04 19.83 5.14
C SER A 101 -6.38 21.17 5.48
N LEU A 102 -5.39 21.16 6.39
CA LEU A 102 -4.66 22.35 6.82
C LEU A 102 -3.36 22.59 6.03
N THR A 103 -3.08 21.75 5.01
CA THR A 103 -1.85 21.83 4.21
C THR A 103 -2.01 22.72 2.97
N SER A 104 -0.89 23.26 2.45
CA SER A 104 -0.85 23.95 1.16
C SER A 104 -1.29 23.03 0.01
N ASP A 105 -0.91 21.76 0.07
CA ASP A 105 -1.35 20.73 -0.88
C ASP A 105 -2.88 20.63 -0.98
N PHE A 106 -3.61 20.78 0.14
CA PHE A 106 -5.07 20.78 0.08
C PHE A 106 -5.61 22.00 -0.68
N ALA A 107 -5.06 23.19 -0.41
CA ALA A 107 -5.45 24.41 -1.12
C ALA A 107 -5.16 24.31 -2.62
N GLU A 108 -3.99 23.77 -2.99
CA GLU A 108 -3.61 23.49 -4.37
C GLU A 108 -4.51 22.45 -5.01
N GLY A 109 -4.84 21.36 -4.31
CA GLY A 109 -5.76 20.34 -4.81
C GLY A 109 -7.15 20.89 -5.11
N VAL A 110 -7.67 21.76 -4.23
CA VAL A 110 -8.94 22.47 -4.45
C VAL A 110 -8.84 23.41 -5.65
N SER A 111 -7.77 24.20 -5.74
CA SER A 111 -7.53 25.13 -6.85
C SER A 111 -7.46 24.40 -8.20
N ALA A 112 -6.59 23.38 -8.29
CA ALA A 112 -6.41 22.57 -9.48
C ALA A 112 -7.71 21.88 -9.93
N PHE A 113 -8.51 21.40 -8.97
CA PHE A 113 -9.82 20.81 -9.27
C PHE A 113 -10.79 21.83 -9.86
N LEU A 114 -10.89 23.03 -9.28
CA LEU A 114 -11.74 24.11 -9.79
C LEU A 114 -11.29 24.59 -11.17
N GLU A 115 -9.98 24.65 -11.40
CA GLU A 115 -9.34 25.08 -12.65
C GLU A 115 -9.25 23.96 -13.71
N LYS A 116 -9.63 22.72 -13.37
CA LYS A 116 -9.56 21.53 -14.24
C LYS A 116 -8.15 21.27 -14.80
N ARG A 117 -7.14 21.44 -13.95
CA ARG A 117 -5.74 21.13 -14.26
C ARG A 117 -5.19 20.07 -13.31
N ASP A 118 -4.04 19.52 -13.65
CA ASP A 118 -3.32 18.63 -12.73
C ASP A 118 -2.78 19.44 -11.53
N PRO A 119 -2.92 18.92 -10.30
CA PRO A 119 -2.37 19.55 -9.12
C PRO A 119 -0.85 19.40 -9.05
N LYS A 120 -0.20 20.39 -8.46
CA LYS A 120 1.25 20.43 -8.21
C LYS A 120 1.53 20.43 -6.72
N PHE A 121 1.52 19.24 -6.13
CA PHE A 121 1.79 19.08 -4.70
C PHE A 121 3.29 19.20 -4.39
N GLY A 122 3.62 19.76 -3.23
CA GLY A 122 5.01 19.91 -2.75
C GLY A 122 5.81 21.05 -3.39
N GLU A 123 5.19 21.92 -4.20
CA GLU A 123 5.76 23.20 -4.59
C GLU A 123 5.45 24.24 -3.48
N GLU A 124 6.44 24.55 -2.62
CA GLU A 124 6.46 25.76 -1.77
C GLU A 124 7.15 26.92 -2.49
#